data_AF-A0A8S1GVT9-F1
#
_entry.id   AF-A0A8S1GVT9-F1
#
_cell.length_a   1.000
_cell.length_b   1.000
_cell.length_c   1.000
_cell.angle_alpha   90.00
_cell.angle_beta   90.00
_cell.angle_gamma   90.00
#
_symmetry.space_group_name_H-M   'P 1'
#
loop_
_entity.id
_entity.type
_entity.pdbx_description
1 polymer ?
#
loop_
_entity_poly.entity_id
_entity_poly.type
_entity_poly.pdbx_seq_one_letter_code
_entity_poly.pdbx_strand_id
1 'polypeptide(L)'
;MWRPILDEGVVLTTQKLQLFIWTSGPPRDGLLMNFLPRHGAGLPALLLWISSTSFCQAGQAPVPPIYSPCNFPSPLHEPNLFRTVCSALPKFPFICDLHHQLAYTNTAGIEKAFLRYHSLFTDRNRSTIGVIIAKQLEAPSSATDVFKNAEYTCLFENECNQVDAEVVSGIVTNVKTFYKVYTWKVYERWFGTTESCGKTNLLALVVVDGLINDARKIPYVRIHTGSSRLRSSLSNIQSEVNNALVQGWPMAKVIEDLIDDVGYALKEFYELNGETRDHSVPIWARHVFLLCLALVVTALLVEWYIVRRKLGVQKSGSIKIASGKSKTHLMF
;
A
#
# COMPACT_ATOMS: atom_id res chain seq x y z
N MET A 1 -43.96 2.75 7.43
CA MET A 1 -45.14 2.27 6.67
C MET A 1 -44.91 2.62 5.21
N TRP A 2 -45.00 1.61 4.33
CA TRP A 2 -45.08 1.69 2.86
C TRP A 2 -43.84 2.09 2.01
N ARG A 3 -43.24 1.05 1.40
CA ARG A 3 -42.79 0.95 -0.01
C ARG A 3 -44.03 0.88 -0.96
N PRO A 4 -43.95 0.66 -2.30
CA PRO A 4 -42.83 0.66 -3.30
C PRO A 4 -43.21 1.38 -4.64
N ILE A 5 -42.46 1.08 -5.73
CA ILE A 5 -42.82 1.04 -7.19
C ILE A 5 -42.26 2.23 -7.99
N LEU A 6 -41.70 2.12 -9.20
CA LEU A 6 -41.01 1.13 -10.05
C LEU A 6 -40.61 1.95 -11.32
N ASP A 7 -39.63 1.44 -12.08
CA ASP A 7 -39.47 1.61 -13.54
C ASP A 7 -39.45 3.01 -14.17
N GLU A 8 -38.25 3.52 -14.48
CA GLU A 8 -38.09 4.45 -15.61
C GLU A 8 -37.85 3.66 -16.90
N GLY A 9 -38.96 3.48 -17.64
CA GLY A 9 -38.94 3.16 -19.05
C GLY A 9 -38.49 4.37 -19.88
N VAL A 10 -37.75 4.07 -20.96
CA VAL A 10 -37.38 5.03 -21.99
C VAL A 10 -38.64 5.57 -22.66
N VAL A 11 -38.95 6.85 -22.45
CA VAL A 11 -39.96 7.56 -23.24
C VAL A 11 -39.24 8.36 -24.32
N LEU A 12 -39.24 7.80 -25.53
CA LEU A 12 -38.93 8.52 -26.76
C LEU A 12 -40.08 9.49 -27.05
N THR A 13 -39.85 10.78 -26.82
CA THR A 13 -40.67 11.84 -27.40
C THR A 13 -39.87 12.60 -28.44
N THR A 14 -40.40 12.56 -29.66
CA THR A 14 -39.96 13.32 -30.81
C THR A 14 -40.19 14.81 -30.54
N GLN A 15 -39.09 15.58 -30.59
CA GLN A 15 -38.99 17.05 -30.58
C GLN A 15 -38.18 17.63 -29.40
N LYS A 16 -36.91 17.25 -29.30
CA LYS A 16 -35.77 18.11 -28.90
C LYS A 16 -34.52 17.22 -28.81
N LEU A 17 -33.59 17.38 -29.73
CA LEU A 17 -32.27 16.76 -29.61
C LEU A 17 -31.46 17.62 -28.64
N GLN A 18 -31.38 17.22 -27.37
CA GLN A 18 -30.41 17.80 -26.43
C GLN A 18 -29.10 17.03 -26.57
N LEU A 19 -28.13 17.67 -27.22
CA LEU A 19 -26.77 17.15 -27.35
C LEU A 19 -25.97 17.58 -26.11
N PHE A 20 -25.68 16.64 -25.21
CA PHE A 20 -24.72 16.86 -24.13
C PHE A 20 -23.32 16.48 -24.64
N ILE A 21 -22.48 17.47 -24.89
CA ILE A 21 -21.07 17.26 -25.20
C ILE A 21 -20.30 17.26 -23.87
N TRP A 22 -19.73 16.12 -23.51
CA TRP A 22 -18.81 16.00 -22.39
C TRP A 22 -17.38 16.22 -22.91
N THR A 23 -16.79 17.38 -22.63
CA THR A 23 -15.36 17.60 -22.89
C THR A 23 -14.59 17.37 -21.58
N SER A 24 -13.65 16.43 -21.59
CA SER A 24 -12.75 16.19 -20.46
C SER A 24 -11.85 17.41 -20.22
N GLY A 25 -12.20 18.23 -19.24
CA GLY A 25 -11.43 19.40 -18.78
C GLY A 25 -12.05 19.99 -17.51
N PRO A 26 -11.29 20.70 -16.65
CA PRO A 26 -11.71 21.10 -15.31
C PRO A 26 -12.84 22.15 -15.33
N PRO A 27 -13.60 22.31 -14.22
CA PRO A 27 -14.95 22.87 -14.27
C PRO A 27 -14.88 24.39 -14.36
N ARG A 28 -15.32 24.97 -15.48
CA ARG A 28 -15.81 26.34 -15.53
C ARG A 28 -17.04 26.39 -16.42
N ASP A 29 -18.17 26.67 -15.77
CA ASP A 29 -19.40 27.28 -16.28
C ASP A 29 -19.96 26.69 -17.59
N GLY A 30 -20.90 25.75 -17.43
CA GLY A 30 -21.73 25.26 -18.53
C GLY A 30 -22.58 26.39 -19.12
N LEU A 31 -22.20 26.84 -20.32
CA LEU A 31 -22.90 27.87 -21.06
C LEU A 31 -23.96 27.20 -21.94
N LEU A 32 -25.24 27.43 -21.59
CA LEU A 32 -26.41 26.88 -22.28
C LEU A 32 -26.65 27.68 -23.58
N MET A 33 -26.05 27.24 -24.69
CA MET A 33 -26.29 27.84 -26.01
C MET A 33 -27.59 27.27 -26.61
N ASN A 34 -28.68 28.02 -26.50
CA ASN A 34 -29.92 27.76 -27.23
C ASN A 34 -29.78 28.27 -28.67
N PHE A 35 -29.62 27.37 -29.64
CA PHE A 35 -29.75 27.72 -31.05
C PHE A 35 -31.22 27.68 -31.47
N LEU A 36 -31.81 28.84 -31.72
CA LEU A 36 -33.05 28.98 -32.50
C LEU A 36 -32.68 29.09 -33.99
N PRO A 37 -33.33 28.33 -34.90
CA PRO A 37 -33.05 28.46 -36.32
C PRO A 37 -33.68 29.76 -36.83
N ARG A 38 -32.84 30.70 -37.28
CA ARG A 38 -33.30 31.85 -38.07
C ARG A 38 -33.33 31.43 -39.53
N HIS A 39 -34.47 31.67 -40.19
CA HIS A 39 -34.69 31.39 -41.60
C HIS A 39 -33.58 31.95 -42.49
N GLY A 40 -33.07 31.09 -43.38
CA GLY A 40 -32.38 31.50 -44.61
C GLY A 40 -30.85 31.31 -44.58
N ALA A 41 -30.38 30.55 -45.57
CA ALA A 41 -29.01 30.38 -46.05
C ALA A 41 -28.14 29.30 -45.37
N GLY A 42 -27.77 28.31 -46.19
CA GLY A 42 -26.51 27.56 -46.09
C GLY A 42 -26.59 26.22 -45.38
N LEU A 43 -26.69 25.13 -46.16
CA LEU A 43 -26.33 23.76 -45.73
C LEU A 43 -24.88 23.75 -45.23
N PRO A 44 -24.58 23.30 -44.00
CA PRO A 44 -23.24 22.84 -43.66
C PRO A 44 -23.14 21.34 -43.98
N ALA A 45 -22.17 20.99 -44.81
CA ALA A 45 -21.79 19.61 -45.09
C ALA A 45 -21.48 18.88 -43.78
N LEU A 46 -22.26 17.85 -43.49
CA LEU A 46 -22.06 16.96 -42.35
C LEU A 46 -20.96 15.96 -42.71
N LEU A 47 -19.72 16.22 -42.28
CA LEU A 47 -18.64 15.24 -42.31
C LEU A 47 -18.95 14.17 -41.24
N LEU A 48 -19.57 13.08 -41.69
CA LEU A 48 -19.77 11.86 -40.90
C LEU A 48 -18.41 11.16 -40.72
N TRP A 49 -17.78 11.37 -39.57
CA TRP A 49 -16.70 10.52 -39.09
C TRP A 49 -17.35 9.24 -38.55
N ILE A 50 -17.43 8.20 -39.39
CA ILE A 50 -17.86 6.87 -38.95
C ILE A 50 -16.68 6.27 -38.18
N SER A 51 -16.59 6.56 -36.89
CA SER A 51 -15.85 5.71 -35.97
C SER A 51 -16.64 4.41 -35.84
N SER A 52 -16.06 3.31 -36.32
CA SER A 52 -16.56 1.95 -36.15
C SER A 52 -16.65 1.59 -34.66
N THR A 53 -17.67 2.08 -33.96
CA THR A 53 -18.04 1.55 -32.65
C THR A 53 -18.72 0.22 -32.91
N SER A 54 -17.93 -0.84 -32.87
CA SER A 54 -18.44 -2.18 -32.61
C SER A 54 -19.34 -2.11 -31.38
N PHE A 55 -20.64 -2.24 -31.58
CA PHE A 55 -21.58 -2.52 -30.50
C PHE A 55 -21.22 -3.90 -29.96
N CYS A 56 -20.28 -3.94 -29.01
CA CYS A 56 -20.16 -5.09 -28.13
C CYS A 56 -21.46 -5.13 -27.33
N GLN A 57 -22.28 -6.12 -27.68
CA GLN A 57 -23.40 -6.59 -26.89
C GLN A 57 -22.97 -6.60 -25.42
N ALA A 58 -23.69 -5.87 -24.56
CA ALA A 58 -23.44 -5.82 -23.13
C ALA A 58 -23.74 -7.20 -22.51
N GLY A 59 -22.83 -8.15 -22.70
CA GLY A 59 -22.74 -9.32 -21.87
C GLY A 59 -22.40 -8.86 -20.46
N GLN A 60 -23.11 -9.38 -19.45
CA GLN A 60 -22.75 -9.18 -18.07
C GLN A 60 -21.24 -9.48 -17.91
N ALA A 61 -20.47 -8.48 -17.46
CA ALA A 61 -19.07 -8.71 -17.16
C ALA A 61 -18.98 -9.86 -16.14
N PRO A 62 -18.14 -10.88 -16.37
CA PRO A 62 -18.03 -12.01 -15.45
C PRO A 62 -17.66 -11.48 -14.06
N VAL A 63 -18.46 -11.85 -13.06
CA VAL A 63 -18.19 -11.49 -11.67
C VAL A 63 -16.92 -12.23 -11.25
N PRO A 64 -15.88 -11.53 -10.74
CA PRO A 64 -14.66 -12.19 -10.28
C PRO A 64 -14.98 -13.24 -9.21
N PRO A 65 -14.34 -14.41 -9.24
CA PRO A 65 -14.60 -15.45 -8.24
C PRO A 65 -14.14 -14.96 -6.86
N ILE A 66 -14.95 -15.26 -5.85
CA ILE A 66 -14.65 -14.96 -4.44
C ILE A 66 -14.42 -16.29 -3.74
N TYR A 67 -13.29 -16.41 -3.05
CA TYR A 67 -12.91 -17.60 -2.32
C TYR A 67 -12.85 -17.31 -0.84
N SER A 68 -13.40 -18.21 -0.02
CA SER A 68 -13.14 -18.24 1.41
C SER A 68 -11.66 -18.59 1.68
N PRO A 69 -11.14 -18.33 2.90
CA PRO A 69 -9.75 -18.69 3.25
C PRO A 69 -9.43 -20.18 3.03
N CYS A 70 -10.38 -21.08 3.32
CA CYS A 70 -10.14 -22.52 3.24
C CYS A 70 -10.33 -23.10 1.84
N ASN A 71 -11.14 -22.45 1.00
CA ASN A 71 -11.40 -22.90 -0.37
C ASN A 71 -10.55 -22.17 -1.41
N PHE A 72 -9.60 -21.33 -0.97
CA PHE A 72 -8.71 -20.65 -1.89
C PHE A 72 -7.86 -21.67 -2.68
N PRO A 73 -7.85 -21.60 -4.03
CA PRO A 73 -7.05 -22.51 -4.84
C PRO A 73 -5.57 -22.18 -4.65
N SER A 74 -4.77 -23.18 -4.30
CA SER A 74 -3.35 -22.98 -4.00
C SER A 74 -2.47 -23.96 -4.77
N PRO A 75 -1.19 -23.62 -5.00
CA PRO A 75 -0.26 -24.52 -5.70
C PRO A 75 -0.11 -25.91 -5.07
N LEU A 76 -0.31 -26.04 -3.74
CA LEU A 76 -0.11 -27.30 -3.03
C LEU A 76 -1.40 -28.13 -2.90
N HIS A 77 -2.54 -27.51 -2.62
CA HIS A 77 -3.78 -28.25 -2.33
C HIS A 77 -4.60 -28.53 -3.59
N GLU A 78 -4.65 -27.57 -4.53
CA GLU A 78 -5.51 -27.63 -5.72
C GLU A 78 -4.79 -27.08 -6.96
N PRO A 79 -3.71 -27.73 -7.41
CA PRO A 79 -2.83 -27.19 -8.45
C PRO A 79 -3.54 -26.98 -9.79
N ASN A 80 -4.52 -27.82 -10.12
CA ASN A 80 -5.27 -27.71 -11.37
C ASN A 80 -6.21 -26.50 -11.35
N LEU A 81 -6.97 -26.31 -10.26
CA LEU A 81 -7.85 -25.14 -10.10
C LEU A 81 -7.05 -23.85 -9.98
N PHE A 82 -5.92 -23.90 -9.26
CA PHE A 82 -4.98 -22.79 -9.22
C PHE A 82 -4.49 -22.41 -10.62
N ARG A 83 -4.16 -23.39 -11.47
CA ARG A 83 -3.74 -23.09 -12.84
C ARG A 83 -4.85 -22.46 -13.68
N THR A 84 -6.09 -22.93 -13.57
CA THR A 84 -7.18 -22.37 -14.37
C THR A 84 -7.59 -20.98 -13.92
N VAL A 85 -7.58 -20.73 -12.61
CA VAL A 85 -8.04 -19.46 -12.02
C VAL A 85 -6.92 -18.42 -11.99
N CYS A 86 -5.71 -18.82 -11.58
CA CYS A 86 -4.60 -17.91 -11.33
C CYS A 86 -3.58 -17.85 -12.47
N SER A 87 -3.45 -18.88 -13.33
CA SER A 87 -2.42 -18.89 -14.40
C SER A 87 -2.84 -18.24 -15.71
N ALA A 88 -3.64 -17.16 -15.65
CA ALA A 88 -3.84 -16.28 -16.81
C ALA A 88 -2.51 -15.66 -17.30
N LEU A 89 -1.48 -15.63 -16.45
CA LEU A 89 -0.13 -15.18 -16.76
C LEU A 89 0.89 -16.30 -16.51
N PRO A 90 1.14 -17.18 -17.51
CA PRO A 90 2.09 -18.28 -17.37
C PRO A 90 3.51 -17.83 -16.98
N LYS A 91 3.85 -16.56 -17.29
CA LYS A 91 5.15 -15.94 -16.96
C LYS A 91 5.36 -15.71 -15.47
N PHE A 92 4.29 -15.62 -14.67
CA PHE A 92 4.37 -15.30 -13.24
C PHE A 92 3.60 -16.33 -12.40
N PRO A 93 4.14 -17.54 -12.21
CA PRO A 93 3.46 -18.60 -11.45
C PRO A 93 3.27 -18.26 -9.96
N PHE A 94 3.92 -17.19 -9.49
CA PHE A 94 3.79 -16.67 -8.13
C PHE A 94 2.68 -15.62 -7.99
N ILE A 95 2.06 -15.15 -9.08
CA ILE A 95 0.96 -14.18 -9.05
C ILE A 95 -0.36 -14.91 -9.35
N CYS A 96 -1.36 -14.69 -8.51
CA CYS A 96 -2.76 -15.02 -8.77
C CYS A 96 -3.55 -13.74 -8.95
N ASP A 97 -3.92 -13.41 -10.19
CA ASP A 97 -4.72 -12.23 -10.52
C ASP A 97 -6.20 -12.60 -10.70
N LEU A 98 -6.95 -12.60 -9.61
CA LEU A 98 -8.41 -12.81 -9.61
C LEU A 98 -9.17 -11.59 -10.15
N HIS A 99 -8.55 -10.41 -10.17
CA HIS A 99 -9.15 -9.20 -10.72
C HIS A 99 -8.97 -9.10 -12.25
N HIS A 100 -8.08 -9.89 -12.84
CA HIS A 100 -7.72 -9.86 -14.26
C HIS A 100 -7.24 -8.48 -14.75
N GLN A 101 -6.59 -7.69 -13.88
CA GLN A 101 -6.01 -6.38 -14.25
C GLN A 101 -4.69 -6.52 -15.01
N LEU A 102 -3.94 -7.59 -14.76
CA LEU A 102 -2.62 -7.79 -15.32
C LEU A 102 -2.66 -8.44 -16.71
N ALA A 103 -3.75 -9.10 -17.08
CA ALA A 103 -3.88 -9.82 -18.35
C ALA A 103 -3.71 -8.92 -19.60
N TYR A 104 -4.04 -7.63 -19.49
CA TYR A 104 -4.02 -6.67 -20.59
C TYR A 104 -3.02 -5.52 -20.40
N THR A 105 -2.12 -5.62 -19.41
CA THR A 105 -1.15 -4.56 -19.10
C THR A 105 0.28 -4.97 -19.43
N ASN A 106 1.17 -3.99 -19.55
CA ASN A 106 2.59 -4.26 -19.77
C ASN A 106 3.22 -4.75 -18.46
N THR A 107 3.60 -6.03 -18.42
CA THR A 107 4.20 -6.68 -17.24
C THR A 107 5.73 -6.74 -17.29
N ALA A 108 6.40 -6.06 -18.23
CA ALA A 108 7.85 -6.10 -18.35
C ALA A 108 8.58 -5.56 -17.10
N GLY A 109 7.97 -4.58 -16.43
CA GLY A 109 8.48 -4.04 -15.16
C GLY A 109 8.49 -5.09 -14.05
N ILE A 110 7.38 -5.81 -13.89
CA ILE A 110 7.24 -6.93 -12.94
C ILE A 110 8.30 -8.00 -13.19
N GLU A 111 8.50 -8.39 -14.44
CA GLU A 111 9.51 -9.39 -14.82
C GLU A 111 10.92 -8.92 -14.46
N LYS A 112 11.26 -7.67 -14.77
CA LYS A 112 12.55 -7.08 -14.44
C LYS A 112 12.79 -7.01 -12.92
N ALA A 113 11.78 -6.62 -12.14
CA ALA A 113 11.86 -6.57 -10.68
C ALA A 113 12.04 -7.97 -10.07
N PHE A 114 11.27 -8.95 -10.54
CA PHE A 114 11.39 -10.34 -10.09
C PHE A 114 12.77 -10.93 -10.42
N LEU A 115 13.24 -10.75 -11.66
CA LEU A 115 14.54 -11.27 -12.10
C LEU A 115 15.72 -10.67 -11.33
N ARG A 116 15.61 -9.40 -10.91
CA ARG A 116 16.64 -8.74 -10.07
C ARG A 116 16.90 -9.49 -8.77
N TYR A 117 15.86 -10.07 -8.17
CA TYR A 117 15.92 -10.80 -6.89
C TYR A 117 15.57 -12.29 -7.03
N HIS A 118 15.70 -12.85 -8.22
CA HIS A 118 15.29 -14.23 -8.54
C HIS A 118 15.87 -15.27 -7.57
N SER A 119 17.13 -15.10 -7.17
CA SER A 119 17.82 -15.99 -6.24
C SER A 119 17.22 -15.96 -4.83
N LEU A 120 16.55 -14.87 -4.43
CA LEU A 120 15.88 -14.73 -3.14
C LEU A 120 14.45 -15.27 -3.19
N PHE A 121 13.78 -15.11 -4.33
CA PHE A 121 12.40 -15.52 -4.54
C PHE A 121 12.20 -16.97 -4.98
N THR A 122 13.27 -17.71 -5.26
CA THR A 122 13.18 -19.10 -5.74
C THR A 122 13.92 -20.05 -4.81
N ASP A 123 13.26 -21.09 -4.31
CA ASP A 123 13.87 -22.21 -3.60
C ASP A 123 13.53 -23.54 -4.29
N ARG A 124 14.54 -24.28 -4.73
CA ARG A 124 14.37 -25.62 -5.35
C ARG A 124 13.25 -25.66 -6.42
N ASN A 125 13.24 -24.68 -7.32
CA ASN A 125 12.23 -24.47 -8.38
C ASN A 125 10.80 -24.12 -7.90
N ARG A 126 10.62 -23.77 -6.63
CA ARG A 126 9.38 -23.20 -6.08
C ARG A 126 9.59 -21.72 -5.80
N SER A 127 8.55 -20.93 -6.04
CA SER A 127 8.54 -19.54 -5.61
C SER A 127 8.37 -19.48 -4.09
N THR A 128 9.18 -18.67 -3.42
CA THR A 128 9.04 -18.33 -1.99
C THR A 128 8.18 -17.09 -1.79
N ILE A 129 7.81 -16.39 -2.87
CA ILE A 129 6.83 -15.31 -2.86
C ILE A 129 5.53 -15.76 -3.52
N GLY A 130 4.40 -15.27 -3.03
CA GLY A 130 3.09 -15.41 -3.64
C GLY A 130 2.38 -14.05 -3.57
N VAL A 131 1.72 -13.65 -4.65
CA VAL A 131 0.99 -12.38 -4.74
C VAL A 131 -0.42 -12.68 -5.20
N ILE A 132 -1.42 -12.26 -4.43
CA ILE A 132 -2.83 -12.46 -4.75
C ILE A 132 -3.44 -11.08 -4.97
N ILE A 133 -4.06 -10.88 -6.13
CA ILE A 133 -4.76 -9.65 -6.48
C ILE A 133 -6.23 -9.99 -6.58
N ALA A 134 -7.02 -9.46 -5.65
CA ALA A 134 -8.46 -9.63 -5.59
C ALA A 134 -9.15 -8.28 -5.72
N LYS A 135 -10.31 -8.26 -6.38
CA LYS A 135 -11.15 -7.06 -6.40
C LYS A 135 -11.77 -6.81 -5.03
N GLN A 136 -12.53 -7.79 -4.54
CA GLN A 136 -13.19 -7.75 -3.23
C GLN A 136 -13.08 -9.11 -2.57
N LEU A 137 -13.18 -9.13 -1.24
CA LEU A 137 -13.37 -10.36 -0.46
C LEU A 137 -14.70 -10.32 0.28
N GLU A 138 -15.22 -11.50 0.60
CA GLU A 138 -16.43 -11.67 1.40
C GLU A 138 -16.05 -12.10 2.81
N ALA A 139 -16.46 -11.29 3.79
CA ALA A 139 -16.34 -11.64 5.20
C ALA A 139 -17.58 -12.43 5.65
N PRO A 140 -17.44 -13.37 6.60
CA PRO A 140 -18.57 -14.14 7.11
C PRO A 140 -19.59 -13.21 7.77
N SER A 141 -20.87 -13.55 7.62
CA SER A 141 -21.97 -12.73 8.11
C SER A 141 -22.14 -12.77 9.63
N SER A 142 -21.69 -13.85 10.27
CA SER A 142 -21.78 -14.05 11.72
C SER A 142 -20.74 -15.06 12.22
N ALA A 143 -20.51 -15.09 13.54
CA ALA A 143 -19.62 -16.10 14.14
C ALA A 143 -20.20 -17.53 13.96
N THR A 144 -21.53 -17.66 13.97
CA THR A 144 -22.20 -18.95 13.74
C THR A 144 -21.98 -19.48 12.33
N ASP A 145 -21.86 -18.60 11.34
CA ASP A 145 -21.51 -18.96 9.96
C ASP A 145 -20.10 -19.57 9.91
N VAL A 146 -19.12 -18.94 10.59
CA VAL A 146 -17.74 -19.46 10.69
C VAL A 146 -17.68 -20.87 11.30
N PHE A 147 -18.49 -21.17 12.33
CA PHE A 147 -18.48 -22.49 12.97
C PHE A 147 -19.23 -23.57 12.20
N LYS A 148 -20.25 -23.21 11.41
CA LYS A 148 -21.14 -24.18 10.75
C LYS A 148 -20.77 -24.44 9.29
N ASN A 149 -20.19 -23.45 8.63
CA ASN A 149 -19.94 -23.53 7.21
C ASN A 149 -18.62 -24.25 6.93
N ALA A 150 -18.67 -25.27 6.06
CA ALA A 150 -17.52 -26.09 5.68
C ALA A 150 -16.38 -25.26 5.07
N GLU A 151 -16.71 -24.10 4.50
CA GLU A 151 -15.75 -23.16 3.91
C GLU A 151 -14.79 -22.51 4.91
N TYR A 152 -15.00 -22.71 6.21
CA TYR A 152 -14.15 -22.20 7.29
C TYR A 152 -13.58 -23.30 8.21
N THR A 153 -13.84 -24.58 7.92
CA THR A 153 -13.41 -25.70 8.78
C THR A 153 -11.89 -25.71 9.02
N CYS A 154 -11.10 -25.37 8.00
CA CYS A 154 -9.63 -25.35 8.10
C CYS A 154 -9.08 -24.33 9.12
N LEU A 155 -9.92 -23.40 9.59
CA LEU A 155 -9.55 -22.48 10.68
C LEU A 155 -9.28 -23.24 11.99
N PHE A 156 -9.93 -24.39 12.19
CA PHE A 156 -9.92 -25.14 13.44
C PHE A 156 -9.07 -26.42 13.38
N GLU A 157 -8.59 -26.82 12.21
CA GLU A 157 -7.83 -28.07 12.00
C GLU A 157 -6.40 -28.04 12.57
N ASN A 158 -5.84 -26.85 12.80
CA ASN A 158 -4.46 -26.74 13.29
C ASN A 158 -4.40 -26.78 14.83
N GLU A 159 -3.99 -27.93 15.39
CA GLU A 159 -3.88 -28.15 16.84
C GLU A 159 -2.92 -27.17 17.54
N CYS A 160 -1.89 -26.69 16.85
CA CYS A 160 -0.88 -25.81 17.45
C CYS A 160 -1.29 -24.33 17.46
N ASN A 161 -2.19 -23.92 16.57
CA ASN A 161 -2.64 -22.54 16.40
C ASN A 161 -4.15 -22.53 16.18
N GLN A 162 -4.91 -22.95 17.19
CA GLN A 162 -6.37 -22.94 17.11
C GLN A 162 -6.89 -21.51 17.11
N VAL A 163 -7.91 -21.27 16.27
CA VAL A 163 -8.59 -19.97 16.21
C VAL A 163 -9.58 -19.91 17.37
N ASP A 164 -9.24 -19.11 18.39
CA ASP A 164 -10.09 -18.92 19.57
C ASP A 164 -11.38 -18.18 19.24
N ALA A 165 -12.38 -18.29 20.13
CA ALA A 165 -13.66 -17.59 20.00
C ALA A 165 -13.51 -16.06 19.88
N GLU A 166 -12.49 -15.47 20.51
CA GLU A 166 -12.16 -14.04 20.34
C GLU A 166 -11.72 -13.73 18.92
N VAL A 167 -10.88 -14.58 18.31
CA VAL A 167 -10.45 -14.41 16.93
C VAL A 167 -11.62 -14.58 15.98
N VAL A 168 -12.50 -15.57 16.21
CA VAL A 168 -13.73 -15.76 15.41
C VAL A 168 -14.63 -14.52 15.49
N SER A 169 -14.86 -13.99 16.69
CA SER A 169 -15.59 -12.72 16.86
C SER A 169 -14.90 -11.56 16.12
N GLY A 170 -13.57 -11.51 16.18
CA GLY A 170 -12.76 -10.53 15.48
C GLY A 170 -12.84 -10.64 13.95
N ILE A 171 -12.94 -11.85 13.38
CA ILE A 171 -13.10 -12.06 11.92
C ILE A 171 -14.38 -11.40 11.42
N VAL A 172 -15.45 -11.42 12.22
CA VAL A 172 -16.75 -10.84 11.83
C VAL A 172 -16.79 -9.33 12.08
N THR A 173 -16.22 -8.87 13.19
CA THR A 173 -16.36 -7.48 13.65
C THR A 173 -15.24 -6.54 13.19
N ASN A 174 -14.06 -7.08 12.89
CA ASN A 174 -12.87 -6.30 12.57
C ASN A 174 -12.26 -6.75 11.24
N VAL A 175 -12.41 -5.88 10.24
CA VAL A 175 -11.89 -6.08 8.88
C VAL A 175 -10.39 -6.39 8.85
N LYS A 176 -9.58 -5.76 9.72
CA LYS A 176 -8.14 -6.03 9.80
C LYS A 176 -7.87 -7.45 10.30
N THR A 177 -8.66 -7.92 11.26
CA THR A 177 -8.57 -9.29 11.78
C THR A 177 -8.99 -10.29 10.71
N PHE A 178 -10.08 -10.03 9.98
CA PHE A 178 -10.50 -10.84 8.84
C PHE A 178 -9.37 -11.02 7.82
N TYR A 179 -8.81 -9.94 7.28
CA TYR A 179 -7.73 -10.04 6.29
C TYR A 179 -6.48 -10.70 6.86
N LYS A 180 -6.17 -10.50 8.14
CA LYS A 180 -5.03 -11.17 8.80
C LYS A 180 -5.21 -12.68 8.82
N VAL A 181 -6.39 -13.17 9.23
CA VAL A 181 -6.71 -14.61 9.26
C VAL A 181 -6.78 -15.18 7.84
N TYR A 182 -7.43 -14.47 6.92
CA TYR A 182 -7.51 -14.84 5.51
C TYR A 182 -6.11 -15.05 4.92
N THR A 183 -5.24 -14.04 5.02
CA THR A 183 -3.88 -14.10 4.45
C THR A 183 -3.05 -15.19 5.10
N TRP A 184 -3.17 -15.39 6.42
CA TRP A 184 -2.46 -16.46 7.13
C TRP A 184 -2.87 -17.85 6.63
N LYS A 185 -4.18 -18.10 6.49
CA LYS A 185 -4.68 -19.41 6.07
C LYS A 185 -4.36 -19.71 4.61
N VAL A 186 -4.46 -18.70 3.75
CA VAL A 186 -4.01 -18.85 2.37
C VAL A 186 -2.49 -19.07 2.30
N TYR A 187 -1.70 -18.44 3.17
CA TYR A 187 -0.25 -18.69 3.25
C TYR A 187 0.05 -20.14 3.62
N GLU A 188 -0.62 -20.70 4.63
CA GLU A 188 -0.47 -22.12 5.00
C GLU A 188 -0.84 -23.04 3.83
N ARG A 189 -1.90 -22.72 3.08
CA ARG A 189 -2.30 -23.49 1.90
C ARG A 189 -1.31 -23.36 0.74
N TRP A 190 -0.70 -22.20 0.57
CA TRP A 190 0.20 -21.88 -0.55
C TRP A 190 1.59 -22.50 -0.37
N PHE A 191 2.16 -22.41 0.83
CA PHE A 191 3.54 -22.85 1.09
C PHE A 191 3.65 -24.09 1.97
N GLY A 192 2.57 -24.48 2.65
CA GLY A 192 2.58 -25.53 3.67
C GLY A 192 3.06 -25.02 5.02
N THR A 193 3.03 -25.90 6.01
CA THR A 193 3.47 -25.62 7.40
C THR A 193 4.95 -25.92 7.63
N THR A 194 5.64 -26.51 6.66
CA THR A 194 7.06 -26.85 6.79
C THR A 194 7.94 -25.64 6.46
N GLU A 195 8.55 -25.05 7.47
CA GLU A 195 9.57 -24.03 7.27
C GLU A 195 10.78 -24.66 6.55
N SER A 196 11.07 -24.18 5.34
CA SER A 196 12.36 -24.41 4.70
C SER A 196 13.42 -23.66 5.49
N CYS A 197 14.34 -24.36 6.16
CA CYS A 197 15.38 -23.77 7.00
C CYS A 197 16.30 -22.73 6.31
N GLY A 198 16.24 -22.60 4.98
CA GLY A 198 17.12 -21.71 4.21
C GLY A 198 16.48 -20.41 3.71
N LYS A 199 15.17 -20.38 3.45
CA LYS A 199 14.50 -19.20 2.88
C LYS A 199 13.12 -19.01 3.49
N THR A 200 12.77 -17.75 3.74
CA THR A 200 11.46 -17.38 4.26
C THR A 200 10.45 -17.23 3.12
N ASN A 201 9.24 -17.74 3.34
CA ASN A 201 8.13 -17.58 2.42
C ASN A 201 7.33 -16.31 2.75
N LEU A 202 6.75 -15.71 1.72
CA LEU A 202 6.01 -14.46 1.77
C LEU A 202 4.75 -14.55 0.92
N LEU A 203 3.60 -14.21 1.49
CA LEU A 203 2.35 -14.05 0.75
C LEU A 203 1.87 -12.60 0.85
N ALA A 204 1.75 -11.91 -0.27
CA ALA A 204 1.12 -10.60 -0.38
C ALA A 204 -0.33 -10.76 -0.87
N LEU A 205 -1.29 -10.35 -0.05
CA LEU A 205 -2.68 -10.17 -0.42
C LEU A 205 -2.93 -8.71 -0.75
N VAL A 206 -3.39 -8.43 -1.96
CA VAL A 206 -3.73 -7.11 -2.48
C VAL A 206 -5.22 -7.10 -2.82
N VAL A 207 -6.02 -6.36 -2.05
CA VAL A 207 -7.46 -6.22 -2.26
C VAL A 207 -7.76 -4.79 -2.70
N VAL A 208 -8.35 -4.62 -3.88
CA VAL A 208 -8.50 -3.30 -4.52
C VAL A 208 -9.68 -2.51 -3.96
N ASP A 209 -10.85 -3.11 -3.87
CA ASP A 209 -12.11 -2.48 -3.46
C ASP A 209 -12.53 -2.89 -2.03
N GLY A 210 -11.68 -3.59 -1.29
CA GLY A 210 -11.97 -4.00 0.09
C GLY A 210 -12.97 -5.16 0.22
N LEU A 211 -13.95 -5.04 1.12
CA LEU A 211 -14.99 -6.05 1.33
C LEU A 211 -16.22 -5.75 0.46
N ILE A 212 -16.92 -6.78 0.00
CA ILE A 212 -18.11 -6.64 -0.87
C ILE A 212 -19.16 -5.68 -0.28
N ASN A 213 -19.37 -5.75 1.04
CA ASN A 213 -20.37 -4.95 1.75
C ASN A 213 -19.81 -3.62 2.32
N ASP A 214 -18.54 -3.26 2.07
CA ASP A 214 -17.99 -1.97 2.50
C ASP A 214 -18.25 -0.89 1.43
N ALA A 215 -19.18 0.02 1.73
CA ALA A 215 -19.53 1.12 0.85
C ALA A 215 -18.35 2.05 0.51
N ARG A 216 -17.30 2.08 1.35
CA ARG A 216 -16.15 2.98 1.17
C ARG A 216 -15.13 2.47 0.15
N LYS A 217 -15.21 1.19 -0.24
CA LYS A 217 -14.29 0.52 -1.18
C LYS A 217 -12.82 0.81 -0.90
N ILE A 218 -12.40 0.60 0.34
CA ILE A 218 -11.04 0.93 0.79
C ILE A 218 -10.10 -0.21 0.40
N PRO A 219 -9.01 0.05 -0.35
CA PRO A 219 -8.02 -0.98 -0.66
C PRO A 219 -7.34 -1.49 0.60
N TYR A 220 -6.93 -2.75 0.58
CA TYR A 220 -6.22 -3.37 1.68
C TYR A 220 -5.11 -4.29 1.20
N VAL A 221 -3.90 -4.01 1.67
CA VAL A 221 -2.70 -4.81 1.40
C VAL A 221 -2.20 -5.44 2.69
N ARG A 222 -1.94 -6.74 2.64
CA ARG A 222 -1.33 -7.50 3.74
C ARG A 222 -0.26 -8.41 3.22
N ILE A 223 0.93 -8.33 3.80
CA ILE A 223 2.01 -9.27 3.55
C ILE A 223 2.17 -10.15 4.80
N HIS A 224 2.06 -11.46 4.62
CA HIS A 224 2.26 -12.47 5.64
C HIS A 224 3.58 -13.20 5.41
N THR A 225 4.28 -13.53 6.49
CA THR A 225 5.53 -14.30 6.48
C THR A 225 5.63 -15.16 7.74
N GLY A 226 6.29 -16.30 7.63
CA GLY A 226 6.68 -17.13 8.78
C GLY A 226 7.71 -16.44 9.69
N SER A 227 8.59 -15.59 9.13
CA SER A 227 9.64 -14.93 9.91
C SER A 227 9.11 -13.72 10.68
N SER A 228 9.11 -13.78 12.01
CA SER A 228 8.70 -12.65 12.87
C SER A 228 9.60 -11.42 12.72
N ARG A 229 10.89 -11.63 12.41
CA ARG A 229 11.91 -10.58 12.30
C ARG A 229 11.71 -9.66 11.08
N LEU A 230 11.09 -10.17 10.01
CA LEU A 230 10.86 -9.41 8.78
C LEU A 230 9.59 -8.51 8.86
N ARG A 231 8.74 -8.71 9.88
CA ARG A 231 7.41 -8.07 9.96
C ARG A 231 7.44 -6.55 9.99
N SER A 232 8.46 -5.94 10.61
CA SER A 232 8.59 -4.48 10.70
C SER A 232 8.81 -3.87 9.32
N SER A 233 9.78 -4.37 8.55
CA SER A 233 10.06 -3.90 7.19
C SER A 233 8.85 -4.07 6.27
N LEU A 234 8.15 -5.21 6.36
CA LEU A 234 6.96 -5.47 5.55
C LEU A 234 5.78 -4.56 5.88
N SER A 235 5.68 -4.04 7.10
CA SER A 235 4.61 -3.11 7.47
C SER A 235 4.74 -1.78 6.74
N ASN A 236 5.96 -1.32 6.50
CA ASN A 236 6.20 -0.08 5.75
C ASN A 236 5.82 -0.29 4.27
N ILE A 237 6.25 -1.40 3.68
CA ILE A 237 5.92 -1.77 2.30
C ILE A 237 4.39 -1.90 2.13
N GLN A 238 3.70 -2.55 3.08
CA GLN A 238 2.23 -2.61 3.06
C GLN A 238 1.59 -1.22 3.02
N SER A 239 2.11 -0.27 3.79
CA SER A 239 1.58 1.10 3.80
C SER A 239 1.84 1.82 2.48
N GLU A 240 3.00 1.64 1.87
CA GLU A 240 3.36 2.26 0.60
C GLU A 240 2.49 1.73 -0.55
N VAL A 241 2.32 0.42 -0.64
CA VAL A 241 1.47 -0.21 -1.65
C VAL A 241 -0.01 0.18 -1.45
N ASN A 242 -0.51 0.24 -0.21
CA ASN A 242 -1.84 0.77 0.07
C ASN A 242 -2.00 2.23 -0.41
N ASN A 243 -1.00 3.08 -0.14
CA ASN A 243 -1.03 4.48 -0.57
C ASN A 243 -1.03 4.60 -2.10
N ALA A 244 -0.25 3.78 -2.81
CA ALA A 244 -0.22 3.76 -4.26
C ALA A 244 -1.58 3.35 -4.86
N LEU A 245 -2.26 2.36 -4.26
CA LEU A 245 -3.61 1.95 -4.66
C LEU A 245 -4.64 3.06 -4.43
N VAL A 246 -4.60 3.73 -3.27
CA VAL A 246 -5.49 4.88 -2.98
C VAL A 246 -5.27 6.03 -3.95
N GLN A 247 -4.03 6.24 -4.40
CA GLN A 247 -3.68 7.23 -5.41
C GLN A 247 -4.08 6.83 -6.84
N GLY A 248 -4.59 5.61 -7.05
CA GLY A 248 -5.03 5.12 -8.35
C GLY A 248 -3.88 4.76 -9.30
N TRP A 249 -2.72 4.36 -8.75
CA TRP A 249 -1.60 3.93 -9.58
C TRP A 249 -1.96 2.67 -10.39
N PRO A 250 -1.40 2.49 -11.60
CA PRO A 250 -1.64 1.29 -12.39
C PRO A 250 -1.22 0.02 -11.65
N MET A 251 -2.07 -1.02 -11.65
CA MET A 251 -1.82 -2.26 -10.91
C MET A 251 -0.46 -2.88 -11.27
N ALA A 252 -0.09 -2.90 -12.54
CA ALA A 252 1.21 -3.43 -12.97
C ALA A 252 2.40 -2.71 -12.30
N LYS A 253 2.30 -1.39 -12.11
CA LYS A 253 3.34 -0.60 -11.44
C LYS A 253 3.34 -0.84 -9.93
N VAL A 254 2.15 -0.92 -9.32
CA VAL A 254 2.01 -1.25 -7.89
C VAL A 254 2.64 -2.61 -7.57
N ILE A 255 2.43 -3.61 -8.43
CA ILE A 255 3.00 -4.95 -8.25
C ILE A 255 4.51 -4.96 -8.56
N GLU A 256 4.98 -4.21 -9.55
CA GLU A 256 6.41 -4.01 -9.80
C GLU A 256 7.13 -3.46 -8.57
N ASP A 257 6.62 -2.38 -7.98
CA ASP A 257 7.22 -1.72 -6.82
C ASP A 257 7.15 -2.63 -5.58
N LEU A 258 6.01 -3.30 -5.35
CA LEU A 258 5.87 -4.31 -4.29
C LEU A 258 6.94 -5.40 -4.38
N ILE A 259 7.20 -5.93 -5.58
CA ILE A 259 8.19 -7.00 -5.77
C ILE A 259 9.61 -6.47 -5.57
N ASP A 260 9.90 -5.25 -6.05
CA ASP A 260 11.22 -4.63 -5.88
C ASP A 260 11.51 -4.35 -4.40
N ASP A 261 10.54 -3.77 -3.67
CA ASP A 261 10.67 -3.44 -2.25
C ASP A 261 10.78 -4.68 -1.37
N VAL A 262 9.96 -5.71 -1.61
CA VAL A 262 10.06 -6.97 -0.89
C VAL A 262 11.39 -7.65 -1.20
N GLY A 263 11.85 -7.61 -2.45
CA GLY A 263 13.14 -8.16 -2.86
C GLY A 263 14.31 -7.46 -2.18
N TYR A 264 14.26 -6.13 -2.10
CA TYR A 264 15.22 -5.32 -1.35
C TYR A 264 15.20 -5.65 0.15
N ALA A 265 14.03 -5.72 0.77
CA ALA A 265 13.88 -6.04 2.19
C ALA A 265 14.40 -7.46 2.51
N LEU A 266 14.16 -8.44 1.64
CA LEU A 266 14.72 -9.78 1.77
C LEU A 266 16.23 -9.78 1.64
N LYS A 267 16.77 -9.04 0.66
CA LYS A 267 18.21 -8.93 0.45
C LYS A 267 18.89 -8.41 1.72
N GLU A 268 18.38 -7.30 2.26
CA GLU A 268 18.88 -6.71 3.50
C GLU A 268 18.73 -7.68 4.68
N PHE A 269 17.59 -8.37 4.79
CA PHE A 269 17.36 -9.38 5.82
C PHE A 269 18.41 -10.50 5.79
N TYR A 270 18.76 -11.03 4.62
CA TYR A 270 19.77 -12.08 4.51
C TYR A 270 21.19 -11.54 4.68
N GLU A 271 21.49 -10.32 4.21
CA GLU A 271 22.80 -9.68 4.42
C GLU A 271 23.07 -9.39 5.90
N LEU A 272 22.02 -9.08 6.68
CA LEU A 272 22.10 -8.77 8.10
C LEU A 272 21.75 -9.97 9.01
N ASN A 273 21.56 -11.18 8.46
CA ASN A 273 21.12 -12.38 9.21
C ASN A 273 19.86 -12.15 10.07
N GLY A 274 18.96 -11.29 9.59
CA GLY A 274 17.72 -10.90 10.25
C GLY A 274 17.88 -9.93 11.41
N GLU A 275 19.06 -9.33 11.57
CA GLU A 275 19.24 -8.18 12.46
C GLU A 275 18.77 -6.90 11.76
N THR A 276 18.31 -5.94 12.57
CA THR A 276 18.00 -4.61 12.06
C THR A 276 19.29 -3.92 11.67
N ARG A 277 19.27 -3.14 10.59
CA ARG A 277 20.42 -2.33 10.21
C ARG A 277 20.78 -1.42 11.37
N ASP A 278 21.96 -1.64 11.92
CA ASP A 278 22.51 -0.77 12.95
C ASP A 278 22.82 0.58 12.33
N HIS A 279 21.89 1.53 12.45
CA HIS A 279 22.15 2.95 12.25
C HIS A 279 22.91 3.55 13.43
N SER A 280 23.61 2.70 14.20
CA SER A 280 24.36 3.11 15.36
C SER A 280 25.49 4.03 14.88
N VAL A 281 25.54 5.23 15.45
CA VAL A 281 26.59 6.21 15.12
C VAL A 281 27.94 5.53 15.32
N PRO A 282 28.83 5.54 14.32
CA PRO A 282 30.08 4.80 14.41
C PRO A 282 30.90 5.28 15.61
N ILE A 283 31.66 4.37 16.21
CA ILE A 283 32.36 4.61 17.48
C ILE A 283 33.28 5.85 17.38
N TRP A 284 33.95 6.05 16.24
CA TRP A 284 34.78 7.24 16.00
C TRP A 284 33.98 8.55 16.08
N ALA A 285 32.76 8.58 15.54
CA ALA A 285 31.91 9.78 15.56
C ALA A 285 31.41 10.07 16.97
N ARG A 286 31.16 9.03 17.78
CA ARG A 286 30.87 9.19 19.22
C ARG A 286 32.04 9.82 19.96
N HIS A 287 33.27 9.37 19.68
CA HIS A 287 34.48 9.96 20.30
C HIS A 287 34.69 11.42 19.89
N VAL A 288 34.51 11.75 18.61
CA VAL A 288 34.59 13.14 18.12
C VAL A 288 33.55 14.03 18.79
N PHE A 289 32.31 13.55 18.92
CA PHE A 289 31.26 14.29 19.62
C PHE A 289 31.60 14.55 21.09
N LEU A 290 32.10 13.54 21.81
CA LEU A 290 32.52 13.68 23.21
C LEU A 290 33.70 14.65 23.37
N LEU A 291 34.65 14.63 22.44
CA LEU A 291 35.79 15.54 22.45
C LEU A 291 35.33 16.98 22.23
N CYS A 292 34.44 17.23 21.25
CA CYS A 292 33.85 18.54 21.02
C CYS A 292 33.10 19.05 22.26
N LEU A 293 32.31 18.18 22.91
CA LEU A 293 31.61 18.53 24.15
C LEU A 293 32.60 18.91 25.28
N ALA A 294 33.68 18.15 25.44
CA ALA A 294 34.72 18.44 26.43
C ALA A 294 35.44 19.77 26.16
N LEU A 295 35.71 20.08 24.88
CA LEU A 295 36.31 21.36 24.48
C LEU A 295 35.39 22.54 24.78
N VAL A 296 34.07 22.42 24.51
CA VAL A 296 33.09 23.46 24.84
C VAL A 296 33.03 23.69 26.35
N VAL A 297 32.96 22.63 27.15
CA VAL A 297 32.96 22.75 28.61
C VAL A 297 34.24 23.42 29.10
N THR A 298 35.39 23.04 28.54
CA THR A 298 36.68 23.64 28.90
C THR A 298 36.75 25.12 28.52
N ALA A 299 36.25 25.49 27.34
CA ALA A 299 36.16 26.89 26.91
C ALA A 299 35.29 27.72 27.86
N LEU A 300 34.13 27.20 28.24
CA LEU A 300 33.23 27.84 29.22
C LEU A 300 33.88 27.97 30.60
N LEU A 301 34.61 26.96 31.07
CA LEU A 301 35.34 27.01 32.35
C LEU A 301 36.49 28.04 32.31
N VAL A 302 37.23 28.11 31.20
CA VAL A 302 38.30 29.10 31.01
C VAL A 302 37.73 30.52 30.96
N GLU A 303 36.64 30.73 30.21
CA GLU A 303 35.95 32.02 30.16
C GLU A 303 35.45 32.43 31.55
N TRP A 304 34.77 31.52 32.25
CA TRP A 304 34.31 31.76 33.62
C TRP A 304 35.46 32.09 34.57
N TYR A 305 36.58 31.36 34.47
CA TYR A 305 37.77 31.61 35.27
C TYR A 305 38.39 32.99 34.98
N ILE A 306 38.52 33.38 33.70
CA ILE A 306 39.06 34.70 33.29
C ILE A 306 38.16 35.83 33.81
N VAL A 307 36.84 35.70 33.65
CA VAL A 307 35.86 36.69 34.13
C VAL A 307 35.96 36.84 35.65
N ARG A 308 36.01 35.74 36.41
CA ARG A 308 36.21 35.74 37.87
C ARG A 308 37.52 36.41 38.27
N ARG A 309 38.62 36.12 37.58
CA ARG A 309 39.94 36.71 37.88
C ARG A 309 39.95 38.22 37.62
N LYS A 310 39.34 38.69 36.53
CA LYS A 310 39.23 40.14 36.24
C LYS A 310 38.37 40.88 37.27
N LEU A 311 37.28 40.29 37.74
CA LEU A 311 36.46 40.86 38.82
C LEU A 311 37.18 40.87 40.18
N GLY A 312 38.03 39.87 40.45
CA GLY A 312 38.88 39.83 41.65
C GLY A 312 39.95 40.93 41.66
N VAL A 313 40.59 41.19 40.52
CA VAL A 313 41.63 42.24 40.38
C VAL A 313 41.06 43.65 40.51
N GLN A 314 39.81 43.89 40.07
CA GLN A 314 39.14 45.17 40.33
C GLN A 314 38.81 45.39 41.80
N LYS A 315 38.64 44.33 42.60
CA LYS A 315 38.38 44.46 44.05
C LYS A 315 39.64 44.59 44.91
N SER A 316 40.81 44.19 44.41
CA SER A 316 42.07 44.26 45.17
C SER A 316 42.97 45.46 44.83
N GLY A 317 42.63 46.24 43.80
CA GLY A 317 43.29 47.50 43.49
C GLY A 317 42.48 48.70 43.99
N SER A 318 42.86 49.25 45.14
CA SER A 318 42.62 50.67 45.46
C SER A 318 43.39 51.55 44.46
N ILE A 319 42.98 51.57 43.20
CA ILE A 319 43.38 52.62 42.27
C ILE A 319 42.36 53.72 42.47
N LYS A 320 42.73 54.73 43.27
CA LYS A 320 42.07 56.03 43.26
C LYS A 320 42.20 56.58 41.84
N ILE A 321 41.20 56.33 41.01
CA ILE A 321 40.99 57.11 39.79
C ILE A 321 40.60 58.50 40.31
N ALA A 322 41.58 59.38 40.40
CA ALA A 322 41.32 60.80 40.57
C ALA A 322 40.47 61.24 39.37
N SER A 323 39.18 61.43 39.64
CA SER A 323 38.24 62.09 38.75
C SER A 323 38.70 63.54 38.59
N GLY A 324 39.67 63.73 37.69
CA GLY A 324 39.92 65.04 37.10
C GLY A 324 38.71 65.37 36.25
N LYS A 325 37.86 66.28 36.75
CA LYS A 325 36.77 66.88 35.99
C LYS A 325 37.33 67.43 34.66
N SER A 326 37.16 66.68 33.58
CA SER A 326 37.37 67.21 32.23
C SER A 326 36.13 68.01 31.83
N LYS A 327 36.29 69.34 31.72
CA LYS A 327 35.35 70.23 31.05
C LYS A 327 35.56 70.13 29.54
N THR A 328 34.76 69.32 28.87
CA THR A 328 34.46 69.40 27.42
C THR A 328 33.16 68.61 27.22
N HIS A 329 31.98 69.17 27.50
CA HIS A 329 31.14 69.90 26.54
C HIS A 329 31.45 69.58 25.06
N LEU A 330 30.51 68.86 24.43
CA LEU A 330 30.01 69.01 23.07
C LEU A 330 31.01 69.43 21.98
N MET A 331 31.27 68.52 21.03
CA MET A 331 30.93 68.72 19.62
C MET A 331 31.11 67.43 18.82
N PHE A 332 29.97 67.01 18.22
CA PHE A 332 29.71 66.09 17.11
C PHE A 332 30.32 64.69 17.08
#